data_AF-A0A7X1IR90-F1
#
_entry.id   AF-A0A7X1IR90-F1
#
_cell.length_a   1.000
_cell.length_b   1.000
_cell.length_c   1.000
_cell.angle_alpha   90.00
_cell.angle_beta   90.00
_cell.angle_gamma   90.00
#
_symmetry.space_group_name_H-M   'P 1'
#
loop_
_entity.id
_entity.type
_entity.pdbx_description
1 polymer ?
#
loop_
_entity_poly.entity_id
_entity_poly.type
_entity_poly.pdbx_seq_one_letter_code
_entity_poly.pdbx_strand_id
1 'polypeptide(L)'
;MHLKIVEKQTRFDARIRLAHRLQIEHGIELAEMAEVMGFSDETYYLRLRRLKLESSPDNFNPARRTANRVLRRLQAELRHMIEGEELPDKSKAEALMALARAVKTVSELSNEADASRQGGDCDPPPVSTGDVRKALSQINRRIEEIAAKRAREILGGGLDANADRGGAAGMAVSGT
;
A
#
# COMPACT_ATOMS: atom_id res chain seq x y z
N MET A 1 12.99 -29.76 -40.09
CA MET A 1 12.11 -29.70 -38.90
C MET A 1 12.59 -28.73 -37.81
N HIS A 2 13.90 -28.44 -37.69
CA HIS A 2 14.45 -27.59 -36.63
C HIS A 2 13.99 -26.11 -36.65
N LEU A 3 13.82 -25.50 -37.83
CA LEU A 3 13.42 -24.08 -37.95
C LEU A 3 12.04 -23.77 -37.35
N LYS A 4 11.05 -24.67 -37.55
CA LYS A 4 9.69 -24.49 -37.03
C LYS A 4 9.63 -24.56 -35.49
N ILE A 5 10.58 -25.25 -34.86
CA ILE A 5 10.66 -25.38 -33.40
C ILE A 5 11.23 -24.08 -32.81
N VAL A 6 12.26 -23.52 -33.44
CA VAL A 6 12.89 -22.26 -33.02
C VAL A 6 11.91 -21.08 -33.14
N GLU A 7 11.16 -20.97 -34.24
CA GLU A 7 10.17 -19.88 -34.42
C GLU A 7 9.00 -19.94 -33.43
N LYS A 8 8.55 -21.14 -33.07
CA LYS A 8 7.52 -21.30 -32.04
C LYS A 8 8.04 -20.87 -30.67
N GLN A 9 9.31 -21.19 -30.39
CA GLN A 9 9.96 -20.84 -29.13
C GLN A 9 10.15 -19.32 -28.99
N THR A 10 10.52 -18.61 -30.06
CA THR A 10 10.71 -17.15 -30.03
C THR A 10 9.40 -16.40 -29.83
N ARG A 11 8.32 -16.82 -30.49
CA ARG A 11 6.98 -16.23 -30.28
C ARG A 11 6.47 -16.46 -28.87
N PHE A 12 6.73 -17.64 -28.32
CA PHE A 12 6.35 -17.98 -26.95
C PHE A 12 7.11 -17.12 -25.93
N ASP A 13 8.42 -16.99 -26.08
CA ASP A 13 9.24 -16.16 -25.19
C ASP A 13 8.85 -14.68 -25.29
N ALA A 14 8.46 -14.19 -26.48
CA ALA A 14 7.91 -12.84 -26.65
C ALA A 14 6.59 -12.63 -25.91
N ARG A 15 5.69 -13.63 -25.90
CA ARG A 15 4.45 -13.59 -25.12
C ARG A 15 4.72 -13.53 -23.62
N ILE A 16 5.68 -14.30 -23.11
CA ILE A 16 6.06 -14.24 -21.69
C ILE A 16 6.66 -12.88 -21.31
N ARG A 17 7.49 -12.29 -22.18
CA ARG A 17 8.02 -10.93 -21.97
C ARG A 17 6.90 -9.88 -21.94
N LEU A 18 5.89 -10.01 -22.79
CA LEU A 18 4.73 -9.11 -22.80
C LEU A 18 3.89 -9.28 -21.54
N ALA A 19 3.57 -10.52 -21.16
CA ALA A 19 2.82 -10.84 -19.95
C ALA A 19 3.51 -10.28 -18.71
N HIS A 20 4.83 -10.45 -18.59
CA HIS A 20 5.63 -9.89 -17.51
C HIS A 20 5.59 -8.36 -17.48
N ARG A 21 5.64 -7.70 -18.64
CA ARG A 21 5.49 -6.25 -18.74
C ARG A 21 4.12 -5.79 -18.24
N LEU A 22 3.05 -6.45 -18.67
CA LEU A 22 1.68 -6.17 -18.21
C LEU A 22 1.53 -6.41 -16.71
N GLN A 23 2.16 -7.48 -16.20
CA GLN A 23 2.19 -7.80 -14.79
C GLN A 23 2.81 -6.67 -13.96
N ILE A 24 3.97 -6.14 -14.39
CA ILE A 24 4.62 -5.00 -13.74
C ILE A 24 3.81 -3.71 -13.91
N GLU A 25 3.26 -3.46 -15.09
CA GLU A 25 2.53 -2.24 -15.41
C GLU A 25 1.24 -2.12 -14.61
N HIS A 26 0.50 -3.23 -14.49
CA HIS A 26 -0.81 -3.26 -13.85
C HIS A 26 -0.79 -3.78 -12.41
N GLY A 27 0.32 -4.34 -11.95
CA GLY A 27 0.40 -4.87 -10.59
C GLY A 27 -0.38 -6.13 -10.35
N ILE A 28 -0.47 -6.94 -11.39
CA ILE A 28 -1.11 -8.25 -11.33
C ILE A 28 -0.17 -9.17 -10.55
N GLU A 29 -0.72 -9.92 -9.60
CA GLU A 29 0.06 -10.87 -8.83
C GLU A 29 0.64 -11.98 -9.74
N LEU A 30 1.74 -12.59 -9.32
CA LEU A 30 2.40 -13.63 -10.12
C LEU A 30 1.44 -14.80 -10.43
N ALA A 31 0.66 -15.22 -9.44
CA ALA A 31 -0.32 -16.30 -9.55
C ALA A 31 -1.46 -15.94 -10.53
N GLU A 32 -1.99 -14.73 -10.43
CA GLU A 32 -3.04 -14.23 -11.33
C GLU A 32 -2.56 -14.17 -12.79
N MET A 33 -1.32 -13.69 -13.02
CA MET A 33 -0.76 -13.68 -14.37
C MET A 33 -0.44 -15.10 -14.88
N ALA A 34 -0.04 -16.01 -14.00
CA ALA A 34 0.15 -17.42 -14.36
C ALA A 34 -1.16 -18.06 -14.83
N GLU A 35 -2.26 -17.80 -14.12
CA GLU A 35 -3.60 -18.25 -14.47
C GLU A 35 -4.05 -17.70 -15.84
N VAL A 36 -3.91 -16.38 -16.07
CA VAL A 36 -4.23 -15.75 -17.36
C VAL A 36 -3.43 -16.36 -18.51
N MET A 37 -2.18 -16.76 -18.24
CA MET A 37 -1.29 -17.38 -19.22
C MET A 37 -1.51 -18.90 -19.37
N GLY A 38 -2.37 -19.51 -18.54
CA GLY A 38 -2.65 -20.95 -18.55
C GLY A 38 -1.50 -21.81 -18.01
N PHE A 39 -0.70 -21.28 -17.09
CA PHE A 39 0.41 -21.98 -16.45
C PHE A 39 0.16 -22.17 -14.96
N SER A 40 0.87 -23.13 -14.36
CA SER A 40 1.05 -23.12 -12.91
C SER A 40 2.02 -22.02 -12.50
N ASP A 41 1.88 -21.51 -11.27
CA ASP A 41 2.74 -20.48 -10.68
C ASP A 41 4.22 -20.83 -10.81
N GLU A 42 4.58 -22.07 -10.47
CA GLU A 42 5.95 -22.58 -10.54
C GLU A 42 6.47 -22.61 -11.99
N THR A 43 5.63 -23.03 -12.94
CA THR A 43 6.01 -23.04 -14.36
C THR A 43 6.24 -21.62 -14.86
N TYR A 44 5.34 -20.69 -14.53
CA TYR A 44 5.47 -19.30 -14.95
C TYR A 44 6.73 -18.65 -14.34
N TYR A 45 6.98 -18.88 -13.04
CA TYR A 45 8.20 -18.44 -12.36
C TYR A 45 9.48 -18.97 -13.02
N LEU A 46 9.56 -20.27 -13.29
CA LEU A 46 10.73 -20.88 -13.93
C LEU A 46 10.98 -20.29 -15.33
N ARG A 47 9.92 -19.95 -16.08
CA ARG A 47 10.04 -19.30 -17.38
C ARG A 47 10.54 -17.87 -17.28
N LEU A 48 10.05 -17.09 -16.32
CA LEU A 48 10.54 -15.75 -16.04
C LEU A 48 12.03 -15.79 -15.67
N ARG A 49 12.43 -16.71 -14.78
CA ARG A 49 13.82 -16.93 -14.39
C ARG A 49 14.71 -17.29 -15.58
N ARG A 50 14.25 -18.19 -16.47
CA ARG A 50 14.96 -18.56 -17.70
C ARG A 50 15.21 -17.35 -18.61
N LEU A 51 14.25 -16.43 -18.66
CA LEU A 51 14.32 -15.21 -19.48
C LEU A 51 15.02 -14.04 -18.78
N LYS A 52 15.53 -14.24 -17.55
CA LYS A 52 16.12 -13.20 -16.68
C LYS A 52 15.15 -12.03 -16.44
N LEU A 53 13.86 -12.34 -16.35
CA LEU A 53 12.79 -11.41 -16.03
C LEU A 53 12.50 -11.51 -14.53
N GLU A 54 13.39 -10.96 -13.72
CA GLU A 54 13.21 -11.00 -12.27
C GLU A 54 12.07 -10.07 -11.85
N SER A 55 11.14 -10.62 -11.09
CA SER A 55 10.05 -9.88 -10.49
C SER A 55 10.47 -9.54 -9.07
N SER A 56 11.10 -8.37 -8.87
CA SER A 56 11.38 -7.90 -7.52
C SER A 56 10.05 -7.59 -6.82
N PRO A 57 9.84 -8.03 -5.57
CA PRO A 57 8.63 -7.70 -4.80
C PRO A 57 8.41 -6.18 -4.67
N ASP A 58 9.49 -5.38 -4.74
CA ASP A 58 9.40 -3.91 -4.74
C ASP A 58 8.74 -3.32 -5.99
N ASN A 59 8.73 -4.06 -7.11
CA ASN A 59 8.07 -3.64 -8.34
C ASN A 59 6.54 -3.70 -8.21
N PHE A 60 6.02 -4.35 -7.17
CA PHE A 60 4.60 -4.51 -6.93
C PHE A 60 4.01 -3.45 -6.00
N ASN A 61 4.80 -2.49 -5.51
CA ASN A 61 4.26 -1.44 -4.66
C ASN A 61 3.31 -0.50 -5.46
N PRO A 62 1.98 -0.56 -5.22
CA PRO A 62 1.00 0.23 -5.98
C PRO A 62 1.16 1.74 -5.73
N ALA A 63 1.65 2.15 -4.55
CA ALA A 63 1.91 3.55 -4.24
C ALA A 63 3.08 4.11 -5.04
N ARG A 64 4.18 3.34 -5.16
CA ARG A 64 5.36 3.73 -5.95
C ARG A 64 5.05 3.80 -7.45
N ARG A 65 4.16 2.94 -7.96
CA ARG A 65 3.68 2.98 -9.35
C ARG A 65 2.76 4.16 -9.64
N THR A 66 1.84 4.45 -8.73
CA THR A 66 0.96 5.63 -8.84
C THR A 66 1.79 6.90 -8.84
N ALA A 67 2.77 7.02 -7.92
CA ALA A 67 3.72 8.13 -7.90
C ALA A 67 4.48 8.24 -9.23
N ASN A 68 5.04 7.15 -9.75
CA ASN A 68 5.76 7.15 -11.03
C ASN A 68 4.88 7.50 -12.24
N ARG A 69 3.58 7.17 -12.24
CA ARG A 69 2.65 7.53 -13.31
C ARG A 69 2.30 9.02 -13.26
N VAL A 70 2.05 9.55 -12.06
CA VAL A 70 1.81 10.97 -11.84
C VAL A 70 3.04 11.78 -12.22
N LEU A 71 4.24 11.34 -11.83
CA LEU A 71 5.50 11.98 -12.20
C LEU A 71 5.73 11.99 -13.71
N ARG A 72 5.46 10.89 -14.43
CA ARG A 72 5.57 10.84 -15.89
C ARG A 72 4.58 11.77 -16.59
N ARG A 73 3.35 11.86 -16.08
CA ARG A 73 2.34 12.80 -16.60
C ARG A 73 2.77 14.25 -16.39
N LEU A 74 3.25 14.57 -15.19
CA LEU A 74 3.81 15.89 -14.88
C LEU A 74 5.00 16.22 -15.78
N GLN A 75 5.91 15.26 -16.03
CA GLN A 75 7.02 15.46 -16.97
C GLN A 75 6.58 15.71 -18.41
N ALA A 76 5.51 15.05 -18.87
CA ALA A 76 4.95 15.26 -20.20
C ALA A 76 4.27 16.64 -20.33
N GLU A 77 3.49 17.04 -19.33
CA GLU A 77 2.88 18.37 -19.27
C GLU A 77 3.96 19.48 -19.17
N LEU A 78 5.03 19.25 -18.41
CA LEU A 78 6.19 20.15 -18.35
C LEU A 78 6.87 20.30 -19.71
N ARG A 79 7.12 19.19 -20.41
CA ARG A 79 7.72 19.23 -21.75
C ARG A 79 6.83 20.00 -22.73
N HIS A 80 5.51 19.80 -22.66
CA HIS A 80 4.54 20.57 -23.43
C HIS A 80 4.53 22.06 -23.07
N MET A 81 4.73 22.43 -21.80
CA MET A 81 4.84 23.84 -21.38
C MET A 81 6.16 24.50 -21.78
N ILE A 82 7.22 23.71 -21.98
CA ILE A 82 8.54 24.18 -22.47
C ILE A 82 8.53 24.34 -23.99
N GLU A 83 7.86 23.43 -24.70
CA GLU A 83 7.74 23.45 -26.17
C GLU A 83 6.65 24.42 -26.66
N GLY A 84 5.68 24.79 -25.80
CA GLY A 84 4.65 25.80 -26.08
C GLY A 84 5.19 27.23 -25.95
N GLU A 85 5.30 27.91 -27.09
CA GLU A 85 6.02 29.18 -27.29
C GLU A 85 5.38 30.45 -26.70
N GLU A 86 4.40 30.38 -25.78
CA GLU A 86 3.76 31.57 -25.21
C GLU A 86 3.78 31.55 -23.67
N LEU A 87 4.55 32.49 -23.09
CA LEU A 87 4.41 33.18 -21.78
C LEU A 87 5.76 33.38 -21.03
N PRO A 88 5.91 34.49 -20.28
CA PRO A 88 7.17 35.21 -20.09
C PRO A 88 8.11 34.68 -18.99
N ASP A 89 9.41 34.95 -19.16
CA ASP A 89 10.55 34.19 -18.64
C ASP A 89 10.76 34.14 -17.11
N LYS A 90 10.17 35.07 -16.34
CA LYS A 90 10.52 35.25 -14.91
C LYS A 90 9.68 34.43 -13.94
N SER A 91 8.36 34.36 -14.15
CA SER A 91 7.46 33.53 -13.33
C SER A 91 7.61 32.04 -13.64
N LYS A 92 7.99 31.68 -14.88
CA LYS A 92 8.38 30.31 -15.26
C LYS A 92 9.61 29.83 -14.49
N ALA A 93 10.65 30.65 -14.37
CA ALA A 93 11.85 30.27 -13.62
C ALA A 93 11.55 30.04 -12.13
N GLU A 94 10.72 30.87 -11.50
CA GLU A 94 10.32 30.69 -10.11
C GLU A 94 9.40 29.48 -9.90
N ALA A 95 8.42 29.26 -10.78
CA ALA A 95 7.54 28.09 -10.71
C ALA A 95 8.31 26.79 -10.93
N LEU A 96 9.24 26.76 -11.90
CA LEU A 96 10.11 25.61 -12.14
C LEU A 96 11.07 25.36 -10.97
N MET A 97 11.57 26.41 -10.32
CA MET A 97 12.45 26.29 -9.17
C MET A 97 11.70 25.83 -7.91
N ALA A 98 10.47 26.33 -7.69
CA ALA A 98 9.58 25.87 -6.63
C ALA A 98 9.19 24.40 -6.83
N LEU A 99 8.98 23.98 -8.07
CA LEU A 99 8.62 22.61 -8.41
C LEU A 99 9.83 21.67 -8.34
N ALA A 100 11.03 22.08 -8.75
CA ALA A 100 12.26 21.33 -8.53
C ALA A 100 12.55 21.12 -7.03
N ARG A 101 12.25 22.12 -6.19
CA ARG A 101 12.31 21.97 -4.73
C ARG A 101 11.27 20.97 -4.22
N ALA A 102 10.02 21.05 -4.70
CA ALA A 102 8.98 20.10 -4.31
C ALA A 102 9.27 18.65 -4.74
N VAL A 103 9.86 18.44 -5.92
CA VAL A 103 10.27 17.11 -6.39
C VAL A 103 11.45 16.58 -5.57
N LYS A 104 12.41 17.45 -5.22
CA LYS A 104 13.53 17.08 -4.36
C LYS A 104 13.05 16.71 -2.95
N THR A 105 12.15 17.47 -2.35
CA THR A 105 11.59 17.15 -1.03
C THR A 105 10.76 15.88 -1.04
N VAL A 106 9.98 15.62 -2.10
CA VAL A 106 9.24 14.35 -2.24
C VAL A 106 10.19 13.17 -2.46
N SER A 107 11.29 13.36 -3.19
CA SER A 107 12.33 12.34 -3.34
C SER A 107 13.09 12.08 -2.04
N GLU A 108 13.39 13.11 -1.26
CA GLU A 108 14.02 13.00 0.06
C GLU A 108 13.09 12.31 1.05
N LEU A 109 11.80 12.67 1.08
CA LEU A 109 10.78 12.00 1.89
C LEU A 109 10.55 10.54 1.46
N SER A 110 10.64 10.25 0.16
CA SER A 110 10.58 8.87 -0.34
C SER A 110 11.82 8.08 0.06
N ASN A 111 13.00 8.68 -0.04
CA ASN A 111 14.26 8.08 0.40
C ASN A 111 14.32 7.91 1.92
N GLU A 112 13.75 8.82 2.71
CA GLU A 112 13.63 8.72 4.17
C GLU A 112 12.60 7.66 4.56
N ALA A 113 11.49 7.53 3.83
CA ALA A 113 10.54 6.44 4.00
C ALA A 113 11.15 5.07 3.64
N ASP A 114 11.99 5.01 2.61
CA ASP A 114 12.73 3.81 2.23
C ASP A 114 13.91 3.53 3.19
N ALA A 115 14.58 4.56 3.71
CA ALA A 115 15.62 4.42 4.73
C ALA A 115 15.04 4.04 6.11
N SER A 116 13.83 4.49 6.44
CA SER A 116 13.07 4.02 7.61
C SER A 116 12.65 2.56 7.48
N ARG A 117 12.58 2.04 6.25
CA ARG A 117 12.40 0.60 5.98
C ARG A 117 13.73 -0.17 6.01
N GLN A 118 14.85 0.46 5.67
CA GLN A 118 16.20 -0.15 5.71
C GLN A 118 16.90 -0.03 7.08
N GLY A 119 16.45 0.88 7.95
CA GLY A 119 16.91 1.02 9.35
C GLY A 119 16.28 0.00 10.31
N GLY A 120 15.61 -1.02 9.78
CA GLY A 120 15.06 -2.15 10.52
C GLY A 120 15.88 -3.42 10.36
N ASP A 121 17.22 -3.32 10.42
CA ASP A 121 18.10 -4.48 10.64
C ASP A 121 17.96 -4.93 12.10
N CYS A 122 16.80 -5.52 12.37
CA CYS A 122 16.51 -6.39 13.49
C CYS A 122 15.27 -7.17 13.00
N ASP A 123 15.50 -8.20 12.18
CA ASP A 123 14.52 -9.26 12.06
C ASP A 123 14.09 -9.62 13.50
N PRO A 124 12.84 -9.35 13.91
CA PRO A 124 12.37 -9.88 15.18
C PRO A 124 12.56 -11.39 15.07
N PRO A 125 13.17 -12.05 16.09
CA PRO A 125 13.44 -13.47 16.03
C PRO A 125 12.17 -14.20 15.59
N PRO A 126 12.25 -15.18 14.68
CA PRO A 126 11.08 -15.84 14.13
C PRO A 126 10.19 -16.29 15.28
N VAL A 127 9.03 -15.64 15.40
CA VAL A 127 8.12 -15.83 16.54
C VAL A 127 7.69 -17.30 16.51
N SER A 128 8.04 -18.04 17.57
CA SER A 128 7.72 -19.46 17.63
C SER A 128 6.21 -19.65 17.57
N THR A 129 5.73 -20.66 16.83
CA THR A 129 4.31 -21.00 16.82
C THR A 129 3.76 -21.33 18.21
N GLY A 130 4.64 -21.65 19.17
CA GLY A 130 4.31 -21.79 20.59
C GLY A 130 3.99 -20.45 21.25
N ASP A 131 4.75 -19.40 20.95
CA ASP A 131 4.54 -18.05 21.49
C ASP A 131 3.28 -17.40 20.91
N VAL A 132 3.03 -17.61 19.61
CA VAL A 132 1.77 -17.19 18.96
C VAL A 132 0.57 -17.89 19.60
N ARG A 133 0.65 -19.21 19.84
CA ARG A 133 -0.41 -19.96 20.53
C ARG A 133 -0.63 -19.48 21.96
N LYS A 134 0.44 -19.19 22.71
CA LYS A 134 0.35 -18.67 24.08
C LYS A 134 -0.29 -17.28 24.12
N ALA A 135 0.11 -16.39 23.20
CA ALA A 135 -0.48 -15.06 23.07
C ALA A 135 -1.97 -15.13 22.71
N LEU A 136 -2.35 -15.99 21.76
CA LEU A 136 -3.75 -16.21 21.40
C LEU A 136 -4.58 -16.75 22.57
N SER A 137 -4.05 -17.71 23.34
CA SER A 137 -4.72 -18.19 24.55
C SER A 137 -4.91 -17.09 25.60
N GLN A 138 -3.93 -16.20 25.77
CA GLN A 138 -4.03 -15.07 26.69
C GLN A 138 -5.05 -14.03 26.23
N ILE A 139 -5.11 -13.76 24.92
CA ILE A 139 -6.12 -12.87 24.32
C ILE A 139 -7.51 -13.47 24.51
N ASN A 140 -7.71 -14.75 24.19
CA ASN A 140 -9.02 -15.42 24.34
C ASN A 140 -9.50 -15.36 25.79
N ARG A 141 -8.62 -15.67 26.76
CA ARG A 141 -8.95 -15.54 28.19
C ARG A 141 -9.36 -14.10 28.56
N ARG A 142 -8.65 -13.09 28.05
CA ARG A 142 -8.97 -11.69 28.32
C ARG A 142 -10.32 -11.28 27.69
N ILE A 143 -10.63 -11.80 26.51
CA ILE A 143 -11.92 -11.59 25.85
C ILE A 143 -13.04 -12.21 26.69
N GLU A 144 -12.87 -13.44 27.17
CA GLU A 144 -13.83 -14.11 28.04
C GLU A 144 -14.04 -13.35 29.36
N GLU A 145 -12.97 -12.85 29.99
CA GLU A 145 -13.05 -12.02 31.20
C GLU A 145 -13.83 -10.71 30.95
N ILE A 146 -13.57 -10.03 29.83
CA ILE A 146 -14.28 -8.80 29.45
C ILE A 146 -15.75 -9.10 29.13
N ALA A 147 -16.02 -10.18 28.41
CA ALA A 147 -17.37 -10.62 28.08
C ALA A 147 -18.17 -10.96 29.35
N ALA A 148 -17.58 -11.70 30.28
CA ALA A 148 -18.20 -12.04 31.57
C ALA A 148 -18.38 -10.80 32.46
N LYS A 149 -17.47 -9.82 32.39
CA LYS A 149 -17.62 -8.54 33.10
C LYS A 149 -18.78 -7.74 32.53
N ARG A 150 -18.86 -7.58 31.19
CA ARG A 150 -19.97 -6.87 30.53
C ARG A 150 -21.31 -7.59 30.72
N ALA A 151 -21.35 -8.92 30.68
CA ALA A 151 -22.55 -9.68 30.98
C ALA A 151 -23.04 -9.41 32.41
N ARG A 152 -22.13 -9.35 33.39
CA ARG A 152 -22.46 -8.97 34.77
C ARG A 152 -22.86 -7.51 34.93
N GLU A 153 -22.26 -6.58 34.19
CA GLU A 153 -22.67 -5.17 34.19
C GLU A 153 -24.07 -5.00 33.58
N ILE A 154 -24.39 -5.73 32.49
CA ILE A 154 -25.71 -5.73 31.86
C ILE A 154 -26.76 -6.37 32.77
N LEU A 155 -26.42 -7.47 33.45
CA LEU A 155 -27.33 -8.17 34.37
C LEU A 155 -27.43 -7.51 35.76
N GLY A 156 -26.39 -6.78 36.20
CA GLY A 156 -26.30 -6.13 37.50
C GLY A 156 -26.63 -4.63 37.48
N GLY A 157 -26.79 -4.01 36.31
CA GLY A 157 -27.16 -2.61 36.12
C GLY A 157 -28.67 -2.34 36.18
N GLY A 158 -29.48 -3.31 36.61
CA GLY A 158 -30.93 -3.21 36.68
C GLY A 158 -31.45 -3.44 38.09
N LEU A 159 -31.22 -2.48 39.00
CA LEU A 159 -31.97 -2.19 40.24
C LEU A 159 -31.10 -1.25 41.11
N ASP A 160 -31.15 0.07 40.84
CA ASP A 160 -30.99 1.16 41.83
C ASP A 160 -30.88 2.53 41.14
N ALA A 161 -31.78 2.81 40.18
CA ALA A 161 -31.91 4.14 39.61
C ALA A 161 -33.40 4.46 39.40
N ASN A 162 -34.10 4.69 40.52
CA ASN A 162 -35.34 5.47 40.67
C ASN A 162 -35.80 5.28 42.13
N ALA A 163 -36.14 6.27 42.95
CA ALA A 163 -36.49 7.66 42.69
C ALA A 163 -36.46 8.43 44.03
N ASP A 164 -36.11 9.72 44.00
CA ASP A 164 -36.78 10.79 44.78
C ASP A 164 -36.24 12.14 44.28
N ARG A 165 -36.89 12.88 43.38
CA ARG A 165 -38.09 13.73 43.50
C ARG A 165 -37.92 14.92 44.47
N GLY A 166 -37.77 16.11 43.89
CA GLY A 166 -38.41 17.34 44.40
C GLY A 166 -37.47 18.49 44.77
N GLY A 167 -37.63 19.64 44.13
CA GLY A 167 -37.14 20.92 44.67
C GLY A 167 -36.70 21.92 43.61
N ALA A 168 -37.66 22.63 43.02
CA ALA A 168 -37.43 23.78 42.15
C ALA A 168 -36.82 24.97 42.91
N ALA A 169 -35.83 25.64 42.33
CA ALA A 169 -35.55 27.07 42.57
C ALA A 169 -34.77 27.64 41.37
N GLY A 170 -35.49 28.33 40.49
CA GLY A 170 -34.92 29.07 39.37
C GLY A 170 -34.21 30.34 39.85
N MET A 171 -32.96 30.50 39.43
CA MET A 171 -32.24 31.78 39.46
C MET A 171 -32.43 32.46 38.10
N ALA A 172 -33.38 33.40 38.02
CA ALA A 172 -33.39 34.39 36.96
C ALA A 172 -32.67 35.64 37.48
N VAL A 173 -31.53 35.93 36.84
CA VAL A 173 -30.79 37.18 36.99
C VAL A 173 -31.60 38.29 36.34
N SER A 174 -31.91 39.36 37.08
CA SER A 174 -32.50 40.57 36.51
C SER A 174 -31.40 41.61 36.39
N GLY A 175 -31.07 41.98 35.15
CA GLY A 175 -30.31 43.17 34.82
C GLY A 175 -31.27 44.29 34.40
N THR A 176 -30.86 45.52 34.72
CA THR A 176 -31.49 46.85 34.56
C THR A 176 -32.60 47.18 35.55
#